data_AF-A0A936FUG8-F1
#
_entry.id   AF-A0A936FUG8-F1
#
_cell.length_a   1.000
_cell.length_b   1.000
_cell.length_c   1.000
_cell.angle_alpha   90.00
_cell.angle_beta   90.00
_cell.angle_gamma   90.00
#
_symmetry.space_group_name_H-M   'P 1'
#
loop_
_entity.id
_entity.type
_entity.pdbx_description
1 polymer ?
#
loop_
_entity_poly.entity_id
_entity_poly.type
_entity_poly.pdbx_seq_one_letter_code
_entity_poly.pdbx_strand_id
1 'polypeptide(L)' 'MFYVYVLKSCLKNWFYVGMTSDINRRISDHNKGMMHF' A
#
# COMPACT_ATOMS: atom_id res chain seq x y z
N MET A 1 5.10 1.53 15.92
CA MET A 1 6.10 1.87 14.91
C MET A 1 5.37 2.22 13.62
N PHE A 2 5.73 3.31 12.95
CA PHE A 2 5.17 3.66 11.64
C PHE A 2 6.24 3.52 10.57
N TYR A 3 5.88 2.96 9.43
CA TYR A 3 6.76 2.76 8.28
C TYR A 3 6.32 3.65 7.14
N VAL A 4 7.28 4.24 6.44
CA VAL A 4 7.08 4.83 5.11
C VAL A 4 7.51 3.77 4.09
N TYR A 5 6.69 3.54 3.07
CA TYR A 5 6.92 2.48 2.09
C TYR A 5 6.54 2.93 0.67
N VAL A 6 7.05 2.18 -0.32
CA VAL A 6 6.66 2.28 -1.72
C VAL A 6 6.12 0.93 -2.19
N LEU A 7 4.88 0.89 -2.64
CA LEU A 7 4.28 -0.26 -3.32
C LEU A 7 4.44 -0.10 -4.82
N LYS A 8 4.95 -1.12 -5.50
CA LYS A 8 4.98 -1.21 -6.95
C LYS A 8 3.84 -2.11 -7.41
N SER A 9 3.03 -1.64 -8.37
CA SER A 9 2.01 -2.48 -8.98
C SER A 9 2.66 -3.59 -9.81
N CYS A 10 2.15 -4.81 -9.68
CA CYS A 10 2.60 -5.93 -10.49
C CYS A 10 2.02 -5.90 -11.91
N LEU A 11 0.88 -5.22 -12.11
CA LEU A 11 0.14 -5.18 -13.38
C LEU A 11 0.41 -3.91 -14.19
N LYS A 12 0.83 -2.83 -13.52
CA LYS A 12 1.07 -1.52 -14.11
C LYS A 12 2.42 -0.99 -13.65
N ASN A 13 3.02 -0.08 -14.40
CA ASN A 13 4.24 0.61 -13.96
C ASN A 13 3.93 1.76 -12.98
N TRP A 14 3.11 1.46 -11.96
CA TRP A 14 2.65 2.44 -10.97
C TRP A 14 3.35 2.22 -9.64
N PHE A 15 3.66 3.34 -8.99
CA PHE A 15 4.23 3.38 -7.66
C PHE A 15 3.27 4.12 -6.74
N TYR A 16 3.06 3.58 -5.55
CA TYR A 16 2.26 4.18 -4.50
C TYR A 16 3.15 4.40 -3.27
N VAL A 17 3.28 5.64 -2.83
CA VAL A 17 4.02 6.00 -1.61
C VAL A 17 3.02 6.20 -0.49
N GLY A 18 3.27 5.61 0.68
CA GLY A 18 2.39 5.76 1.82
C GLY A 18 3.07 5.45 3.13
N MET A 19 2.30 5.58 4.21
CA MET A 19 2.72 5.22 5.56
C MET A 19 1.70 4.32 6.24
N THR A 20 2.15 3.43 7.12
CA THR A 20 1.29 2.54 7.90
C THR A 20 2.02 2.02 9.12
N SER A 21 1.29 1.67 10.17
CA SER A 21 1.80 0.87 11.28
C SER A 21 1.68 -0.65 11.05
N ASP A 22 0.87 -1.06 10.07
CA ASP A 22 0.64 -2.46 9.67
C ASP A 22 0.71 -2.61 8.14
N ILE A 23 1.80 -3.22 7.66
CA ILE A 23 2.08 -3.42 6.23
C ILE A 23 1.19 -4.51 5.62
N ASN A 24 0.90 -5.58 6.37
CA ASN A 24 0.13 -6.72 5.85
C ASN A 24 -1.31 -6.31 5.56
N ARG A 25 -1.93 -5.58 6.50
CA ARG A 25 -3.26 -5.02 6.29
C ARG A 25 -3.27 -4.11 5.07
N ARG A 26 -2.28 -3.21 4.97
CA ARG A 26 -2.22 -2.20 3.91
C ARG A 26 -2.08 -2.80 2.52
N ILE A 27 -1.28 -3.86 2.36
CA ILE A 27 -1.17 -4.59 1.08
C ILE A 27 -2.49 -5.26 0.71
N SER A 28 -3.18 -5.88 1.68
CA SER A 28 -4.50 -6.51 1.46
C SER A 28 -5.54 -5.49 1.01
N ASP A 29 -5.63 -4.35 1.71
CA ASP A 29 -6.57 -3.27 1.40
C ASP A 29 -6.33 -2.73 -0.02
N HIS A 30 -5.07 -2.46 -0.38
CA HIS A 30 -4.69 -1.99 -1.72
C HIS A 30 -5.06 -2.98 -2.83
N ASN A 31 -4.78 -4.27 -2.63
CA ASN A 31 -5.11 -5.30 -3.62
C ASN A 31 -6.63 -5.50 -3.79
N LYS A 32 -7.42 -5.16 -2.76
CA LYS A 32 -8.89 -5.18 -2.81
C LYS A 32 -9.49 -3.88 -3.35
N GLY A 33 -8.67 -2.88 -3.69
CA GLY A 33 -9.14 -1.57 -4.12
C GLY A 33 -9.76 -0.73 -2.99
N MET A 34 -9.52 -1.09 -1.73
CA MET A 34 -10.03 -0.33 -0.58
C MET A 34 -9.13 0.89 -0.35
N MET A 35 -9.66 2.06 -0.66
CA MET A 35 -9.05 3.33 -0.30
C MET A 35 -9.58 3.77 1.06
N HIS A 36 -8.69 3.77 2.06
CA HIS A 36 -8.91 4.55 3.27
C HIS A 36 -8.28 5.92 3.04
N PHE A 37 -9.10 6.97 3.09
CA PHE A 37 -8.69 8.38 3.05
C PHE A 37 -7.97 8.79 4.33
#